data_AF-J9DTC1-F1
#
_entry.id   AF-J9DTC1-F1
#
_cell.length_a   1.000
_cell.length_b   1.000
_cell.length_c   1.000
_cell.angle_alpha   90.00
_cell.angle_beta   90.00
_cell.angle_gamma   90.00
#
_symmetry.space_group_name_H-M   'P 1'
#
loop_
_entity.id
_entity.type
_entity.pdbx_description
1 polymer ?
#
loop_
_entity_poly.entity_id
_entity_poly.type
_entity_poly.pdbx_seq_one_letter_code
_entity_poly.pdbx_strand_id
1 'polypeptide(L)'
;MLAAWHDTNSNLSVEERIKVSMQHAAVSIAITSVTDITAFLIGSIAPLPAVIYFCYYSAAAIAFNFCYSLSAFVAFLAIFGRLEEACRNNLFYVKTTPLKEY
;
A
#
# COMPACT_ATOMS: atom_id res chain seq x y z
N MET A 1 2.90 1.45 -3.84
CA MET A 1 1.93 0.43 -4.32
C MET A 1 1.21 0.87 -5.58
N LEU A 2 0.41 1.94 -5.57
CA LEU A 2 -0.35 2.38 -6.76
C LEU A 2 0.54 2.74 -7.97
N ALA A 3 1.65 3.46 -7.76
CA ALA A 3 2.60 3.73 -8.84
C ALA A 3 3.13 2.43 -9.48
N ALA A 4 3.59 1.49 -8.65
CA ALA A 4 4.03 0.17 -9.11
C ALA A 4 2.92 -0.65 -9.77
N TRP A 5 1.64 -0.44 -9.42
CA TRP A 5 0.48 -1.04 -10.10
C TRP A 5 0.29 -0.47 -11.51
N HIS A 6 0.41 0.86 -11.68
CA HIS A 6 0.31 1.51 -12.99
C HIS A 6 1.47 1.13 -13.93
N ASP A 7 2.65 0.85 -13.39
CA ASP A 7 3.81 0.41 -14.18
C ASP A 7 3.69 -1.07 -14.63
N THR A 8 2.72 -1.84 -14.11
CA THR A 8 2.51 -3.23 -14.54
C THR A 8 1.82 -3.34 -15.90
N ASN A 9 2.14 -4.38 -16.66
CA ASN A 9 1.50 -4.67 -17.94
C ASN A 9 0.00 -4.99 -17.75
N SER A 10 -0.86 -4.21 -18.40
CA SER A 10 -2.32 -4.32 -18.33
C SER A 10 -2.91 -5.57 -18.99
N ASN A 11 -2.11 -6.34 -19.75
CA ASN A 11 -2.55 -7.60 -20.35
C ASN A 11 -2.37 -8.82 -19.44
N LEU A 12 -1.70 -8.66 -18.30
CA LEU A 12 -1.54 -9.74 -17.31
C LEU A 12 -2.79 -9.86 -16.43
N SER A 13 -3.00 -11.06 -15.88
CA SER A 13 -4.06 -11.28 -14.91
C SER A 13 -3.87 -10.39 -13.68
N VAL A 14 -4.96 -9.99 -13.02
CA VAL A 14 -4.92 -9.20 -11.78
C VAL A 14 -3.97 -9.80 -10.74
N GLU A 15 -3.97 -11.12 -10.57
CA GLU A 15 -3.10 -11.80 -9.59
C GLU A 15 -1.61 -11.66 -9.92
N GLU A 16 -1.23 -11.77 -11.19
CA GLU A 16 0.15 -11.54 -11.64
C GLU A 16 0.56 -10.08 -11.51
N ARG A 17 -0.34 -9.13 -11.84
CA ARG A 17 -0.08 -7.69 -11.67
C ARG A 17 0.15 -7.35 -10.20
N ILE A 18 -0.64 -7.92 -9.27
CA ILE A 18 -0.46 -7.70 -7.83
C ILE A 18 0.90 -8.25 -7.41
N LYS A 19 1.24 -9.48 -7.82
CA LYS A 19 2.51 -10.12 -7.48
C LYS A 19 3.71 -9.27 -7.93
N VAL A 20 3.72 -8.82 -9.18
CA VAL A 20 4.80 -7.99 -9.75
C VAL A 20 4.88 -6.63 -9.03
N SER A 21 3.75 -5.96 -8.84
CA SER A 21 3.69 -4.66 -8.15
C SER A 21 4.18 -4.77 -6.70
N MET A 22 3.76 -5.82 -5.98
CA MET A 22 4.10 -6.03 -4.59
C MET A 22 5.54 -6.49 -4.38
N GLN A 23 6.16 -7.19 -5.34
CA GLN A 23 7.53 -7.69 -5.22
C GLN A 23 8.54 -6.60 -4.83
N HIS A 24 8.41 -5.40 -5.41
CA HIS A 24 9.27 -4.26 -5.07
C HIS A 24 8.63 -3.31 -4.05
N ALA A 25 7.33 -3.02 -4.19
CA ALA A 25 6.67 -2.05 -3.33
C ALA A 25 6.56 -2.51 -1.88
N ALA A 26 6.32 -3.82 -1.64
CA ALA A 26 6.19 -4.35 -0.29
C ALA A 26 7.51 -4.26 0.50
N VAL A 27 8.64 -4.52 -0.18
CA VAL A 27 9.98 -4.45 0.44
C VAL A 27 10.30 -3.02 0.86
N SER A 28 10.04 -2.04 -0.01
CA SER A 28 10.26 -0.63 0.32
C SER A 28 9.43 -0.19 1.53
N ILE A 29 8.15 -0.54 1.56
CA ILE A 29 7.25 -0.21 2.68
C ILE A 29 7.70 -0.88 3.99
N ALA A 30 8.16 -2.13 3.92
CA ALA A 30 8.69 -2.85 5.08
C ALA A 30 9.95 -2.17 5.63
N ILE A 31 10.90 -1.81 4.77
CA ILE A 31 12.14 -1.13 5.19
C ILE A 31 11.82 0.20 5.88
N THR A 32 10.97 1.04 5.27
CA THR A 32 10.58 2.33 5.86
C THR A 32 9.87 2.11 7.20
N SER A 33 8.86 1.23 7.26
CA SER A 33 8.08 1.02 8.49
C SER A 33 8.94 0.46 9.64
N VAL A 34 9.82 -0.51 9.35
CA VAL A 34 10.74 -1.08 10.37
C VAL A 34 11.72 -0.02 10.87
N THR A 35 12.26 0.79 9.97
CA THR A 35 13.21 1.85 10.34
C THR A 35 12.52 2.92 11.17
N ASP A 36 11.32 3.36 10.78
CA ASP A 36 10.55 4.36 11.53
C ASP A 36 10.17 3.83 12.92
N ILE A 37 9.65 2.60 13.03
CA ILE A 37 9.36 1.98 14.33
C ILE A 37 10.61 1.96 15.20
N THR A 38 11.75 1.53 14.66
CA THR A 38 13.02 1.50 15.40
C THR A 38 13.44 2.91 15.85
N ALA A 39 13.33 3.91 14.98
CA ALA A 39 13.65 5.30 15.28
C ALA A 39 12.74 5.87 16.39
N PHE A 40 11.44 5.59 16.34
CA PHE A 40 10.51 6.01 17.39
C PHE A 40 10.75 5.30 18.72
N LEU A 41 11.09 4.00 18.70
CA LEU A 41 11.47 3.27 19.91
C LEU A 41 12.77 3.80 20.55
N ILE A 42 13.75 4.20 19.74
CA ILE A 42 14.95 4.89 20.26
C ILE A 42 14.58 6.28 20.78
N GLY A 43 13.69 6.99 20.07
CA GLY A 43 13.19 8.31 20.47
C GLY A 43 12.43 8.32 21.80
N SER A 44 11.87 7.18 22.23
CA SER A 44 11.18 7.07 23.52
C SER A 44 12.13 7.07 24.73
N ILE A 45 13.46 7.10 24.52
CA ILE A 45 14.46 7.26 25.58
C ILE A 45 14.63 8.75 25.96
N ALA A 46 14.02 9.68 25.19
CA ALA A 46 14.10 11.11 25.46
C ALA A 46 13.61 11.47 26.87
N PRO A 47 14.25 12.45 27.55
CA PRO A 47 13.90 12.79 28.94
C PRO A 47 12.56 13.55 29.06
N LEU A 48 11.94 13.96 27.96
CA LEU A 48 10.67 14.69 27.97
C LEU A 48 9.49 13.72 27.90
N PRO A 49 8.60 13.67 28.92
CA PRO A 49 7.51 12.69 28.97
C PRO A 49 6.52 12.81 27.82
N ALA A 50 6.28 14.03 27.30
CA ALA A 50 5.42 14.23 26.13
C ALA A 50 5.96 13.52 24.87
N VAL A 51 7.29 13.53 24.68
CA VAL A 51 7.94 12.88 23.54
C VAL A 51 7.88 11.36 23.67
N ILE A 52 8.02 10.83 24.88
CA ILE A 52 7.92 9.38 25.15
C ILE A 52 6.56 8.84 24.69
N TYR A 53 5.46 9.45 25.15
CA TYR A 53 4.12 9.02 24.76
C TYR A 53 3.90 9.16 23.25
N PHE A 54 4.31 10.27 22.66
CA PHE A 54 4.23 10.47 21.22
C PHE A 54 4.96 9.37 20.43
N CYS A 55 6.18 9.01 20.86
CA CYS A 55 6.98 7.95 20.24
C CYS A 55 6.30 6.58 20.33
N TYR A 56 5.76 6.20 21.49
CA TYR A 56 5.04 4.93 21.64
C TYR A 56 3.78 4.85 20.77
N TYR A 57 2.96 5.91 20.78
CA TYR A 57 1.76 5.94 19.93
C TYR A 57 2.10 5.92 18.45
N SER A 58 3.14 6.64 18.03
CA SER A 58 3.59 6.65 16.64
C SER A 58 4.12 5.27 16.20
N ALA A 59 4.94 4.62 17.03
CA ALA A 59 5.43 3.27 16.74
C ALA A 59 4.28 2.26 16.59
N ALA A 60 3.27 2.32 17.48
CA ALA A 60 2.09 1.46 17.38
C ALA A 60 1.24 1.76 16.13
N ALA A 61 1.04 3.04 15.81
CA ALA A 61 0.29 3.46 14.62
C ALA A 61 0.98 3.01 13.32
N ILE A 62 2.31 3.12 13.24
CA ILE A 62 3.09 2.70 12.07
C ILE A 62 3.04 1.18 11.93
N ALA A 63 3.18 0.43 13.03
CA ALA A 63 3.04 -1.03 13.02
C ALA A 63 1.65 -1.47 12.52
N PHE A 64 0.58 -0.81 12.99
CA PHE A 64 -0.77 -1.05 12.50
C PHE A 64 -0.90 -0.70 11.01
N ASN A 65 -0.40 0.46 10.58
CA ASN A 65 -0.46 0.90 9.19
C ASN A 65 0.31 -0.04 8.25
N PHE A 66 1.43 -0.60 8.70
CA PHE A 66 2.18 -1.61 7.96
C PHE A 66 1.35 -2.87 7.70
N CYS A 67 0.72 -3.42 8.74
CA CYS A 67 -0.20 -4.56 8.61
C CYS A 67 -1.39 -4.25 7.70
N TYR A 68 -1.98 -3.07 7.84
CA TYR A 68 -3.10 -2.62 7.01
C TYR A 68 -2.71 -2.48 5.53
N SER A 69 -1.53 -1.94 5.27
CA SER A 69 -1.00 -1.75 3.91
C SER A 69 -0.71 -3.08 3.21
N LEU A 70 -0.29 -4.12 3.93
CA LEU A 70 -0.04 -5.44 3.34
C LEU A 70 -1.30 -6.31 3.16
N SER A 71 -2.33 -6.09 3.97
CA SER A 71 -3.56 -6.90 3.94
C SER A 71 -4.70 -6.20 3.22
N ALA A 72 -5.33 -5.24 3.89
CA ALA A 72 -6.52 -4.54 3.41
C ALA A 72 -6.27 -3.83 2.10
N PHE A 73 -5.15 -3.10 1.97
CA PHE A 73 -4.85 -2.35 0.75
C PHE A 73 -4.64 -3.28 -0.46
N VAL A 74 -3.99 -4.43 -0.28
CA VAL A 74 -3.81 -5.43 -1.35
C VAL A 74 -5.15 -6.06 -1.73
N ALA A 75 -6.02 -6.33 -0.75
CA ALA A 75 -7.37 -6.84 -1.01
C ALA A 75 -8.20 -5.83 -1.82
N PHE A 76 -8.15 -4.55 -1.47
CA PHE A 76 -8.80 -3.49 -2.25
C PHE A 76 -8.21 -3.40 -3.66
N LEU A 77 -6.88 -3.46 -3.80
CA LEU A 77 -6.22 -3.45 -5.10
C LEU A 77 -6.67 -4.62 -5.99
N ALA A 78 -6.88 -5.80 -5.42
CA ALA A 78 -7.42 -6.95 -6.15
C ALA A 78 -8.87 -6.73 -6.62
N ILE A 79 -9.70 -6.13 -5.78
CA ILE A 79 -11.09 -5.81 -6.16
C ILE A 79 -11.10 -4.77 -7.28
N PHE A 80 -10.34 -3.69 -7.13
CA PHE A 80 -10.25 -2.63 -8.15
C PHE A 80 -9.62 -3.13 -9.44
N GLY A 81 -8.62 -4.01 -9.38
CA GLY A 81 -8.05 -4.64 -10.57
C GLY A 81 -9.07 -5.48 -11.35
N ARG A 82 -9.95 -6.22 -10.67
CA ARG A 82 -11.04 -6.95 -11.34
C ARG A 82 -12.07 -6.01 -11.97
N LEU A 83 -12.33 -4.87 -11.34
CA LEU A 83 -13.20 -3.83 -11.91
C LEU A 83 -12.55 -3.16 -13.13
N GLU A 84 -11.24 -3.00 -13.12
CA GLU A 84 -10.44 -2.50 -14.24
C GLU A 84 -10.51 -3.45 -15.44
N GLU A 85 -10.35 -4.76 -15.23
CA GLU A 85 -10.55 -5.79 -16.27
C GLU A 85 -11.98 -5.76 -16.86
N ALA A 86 -13.00 -5.53 -16.03
CA ALA A 86 -14.38 -5.41 -16.47
C ALA A 86 -14.70 -4.09 -17.21
N CYS A 87 -13.71 -3.22 -17.41
CA CYS A 87 -13.86 -1.86 -17.94
C CYS A 87 -14.90 -1.04 -17.15
N ARG A 88 -14.92 -1.18 -15.82
CA ARG A 88 -15.80 -0.41 -14.91
C ARG A 88 -15.00 0.43 -13.94
N ASN A 89 -13.85 0.95 -14.37
CA ASN A 89 -12.95 1.76 -13.55
C ASN A 89 -13.44 3.22 -13.44
N ASN A 90 -14.71 3.41 -13.04
CA ASN A 90 -15.25 4.73 -12.74
C ASN A 90 -16.12 4.69 -11.47
N LEU A 91 -16.33 5.87 -10.89
CA LEU A 91 -17.09 6.05 -9.65
C LEU A 91 -18.55 5.55 -9.78
N PHE A 92 -19.08 5.50 -11.00
CA PHE A 92 -20.47 5.16 -11.31
C PHE A 92 -20.66 3.71 -11.79
N TYR A 93 -19.61 2.89 -11.77
CA TYR A 93 -19.58 1.52 -12.29
C TYR A 93 -20.08 1.35 -13.75
N VAL A 94 -20.08 2.43 -14.54
CA VAL A 94 -20.48 2.43 -15.95
C VAL A 94 -19.36 1.82 -16.80
N LYS A 95 -19.70 1.14 -17.90
CA LYS A 95 -18.69 0.56 -18.80
C LYS A 95 -17.93 1.69 -19.53
N THR A 96 -16.62 1.78 -19.31
CA THR A 96 -15.72 2.75 -19.96
C THR A 96 -15.11 2.18 -21.23
N THR A 97 -14.74 3.05 -22.17
CA THR A 97 -14.01 2.68 -23.39
C THR A 97 -12.66 2.04 -23.00
N PRO A 98 -12.27 0.90 -23.60
CA PRO A 98 -11.01 0.26 -23.29
C PRO A 98 -9.82 1.11 -23.79
N LEU A 99 -8.77 1.22 -22.97
CA LEU A 99 -7.54 1.96 -23.26
C LEU A 99 -6.72 1.41 -24.46
N LYS A 100 -7.15 0.31 -25.09
CA LYS A 100 -6.52 -0.30 -26.28
C LYS A 100 -6.80 0.46 -27.60
N GLU A 101 -7.63 1.50 -27.59
CA GLU A 101 -7.99 2.29 -28.77
C GLU A 101 -7.21 3.61 -28.96
N TYR A 102 -6.13 3.85 -28.21
CA TYR A 102 -5.22 5.00 -28.40
C TYR A 102 -3.79 4.58 -28.70
#